data_AF-A0A1Y3SBG5-F1
#
_entry.id   AF-A0A1Y3SBG5-F1
#
_cell.length_a   1.000
_cell.length_b   1.000
_cell.length_c   1.000
_cell.angle_alpha   90.00
_cell.angle_beta   90.00
_cell.angle_gamma   90.00
#
_symmetry.space_group_name_H-M   'P 1'
#
loop_
_entity.id
_entity.type
_entity.pdbx_description
1 polymer ?
#
loop_
_entity_poly.entity_id
_entity_poly.type
_entity_poly.pdbx_seq_one_letter_code
_entity_poly.pdbx_strand_id
1 'polypeptide(L)' 'MSYQYRVEYPGRKTVKVRAKNRLGAVEQAAKAWGVPWVAIAWQCQVVREKEVKRRGRVHTAGTGGDGASGRGD' A
#
# COMPACT_ATOMS: atom_id res chain seq x y z
N MET A 1 -3.93 13.10 1.81
CA MET A 1 -4.34 11.99 0.92
C MET A 1 -3.16 11.08 0.61
N SER A 2 -3.40 9.83 0.23
CA SER A 2 -2.37 8.95 -0.36
C SER A 2 -2.75 8.63 -1.80
N TYR A 3 -1.79 8.67 -2.70
CA TYR A 3 -1.96 8.40 -4.12
C TYR A 3 -1.38 7.04 -4.46
N GLN A 4 -1.98 6.37 -5.44
CA GLN A 4 -1.39 5.19 -6.05
C GLN A 4 -0.47 5.63 -7.18
N TYR A 5 0.80 5.26 -7.05
CA TYR A 5 1.83 5.50 -8.04
C TYR A 5 2.24 4.18 -8.67
N ARG A 6 2.39 4.19 -9.98
CA ARG A 6 3.00 3.14 -10.77
C ARG A 6 4.42 3.57 -11.06
N VAL A 7 5.39 2.81 -10.57
CA VAL A 7 6.83 3.05 -10.77
C VAL A 7 7.34 2.00 -11.72
N GLU A 8 7.90 2.45 -12.82
CA GLU A 8 8.48 1.62 -13.87
C GLU A 8 9.98 1.91 -13.96
N TYR A 9 10.81 0.86 -14.03
CA TYR A 9 12.25 0.98 -14.10
C TYR A 9 12.78 0.02 -15.17
N PRO A 10 13.66 0.49 -16.08
CA PRO A 10 14.16 -0.33 -17.18
C PRO A 10 14.83 -1.61 -16.67
N GLY A 11 14.43 -2.76 -17.23
CA GLY A 11 14.94 -4.07 -16.82
C GLY A 11 14.34 -4.63 -15.53
N ARG A 12 13.33 -3.98 -14.93
CA ARG A 12 12.61 -4.50 -13.75
C ARG A 12 11.11 -4.52 -13.95
N LYS A 13 10.44 -5.37 -13.17
CA LYS A 13 8.98 -5.43 -13.14
C LYS A 13 8.42 -4.13 -12.57
N THR A 14 7.43 -3.57 -13.24
CA THR A 14 6.66 -2.42 -12.78
C THR A 14 6.03 -2.70 -11.41
N VAL A 15 6.14 -1.75 -10.48
CA VAL A 15 5.57 -1.87 -9.13
C VAL A 15 4.54 -0.78 -8.88
N LYS A 16 3.44 -1.17 -8.20
CA LYS A 16 2.38 -0.25 -7.78
C LYS A 16 2.48 -0.03 -6.29
N VAL A 17 2.72 1.22 -5.90
CA VAL A 17 2.95 1.61 -4.50
C VAL A 17 2.01 2.73 -4.09
N ARG A 18 1.68 2.79 -2.81
CA ARG A 18 0.85 3.86 -2.24
C ARG A 18 1.74 4.82 -1.47
N ALA A 19 1.78 6.08 -1.90
CA ALA A 19 2.60 7.10 -1.25
C ALA A 19 1.87 8.43 -1.19
N LYS A 20 2.32 9.32 -0.31
CA LYS A 20 1.82 10.70 -0.27
C LYS A 20 2.36 11.53 -1.43
N ASN A 21 3.61 11.28 -1.82
CA ASN A 21 4.35 12.04 -2.85
C ASN A 21 5.13 11.08 -3.76
N ARG A 22 5.61 11.58 -4.92
CA ARG A 22 6.45 10.82 -5.87
C ARG A 22 7.69 10.22 -5.21
N LEU A 23 8.43 11.00 -4.42
CA LEU A 23 9.63 10.52 -3.72
C LEU A 23 9.36 9.29 -2.84
N GLY A 24 8.29 9.33 -2.04
CA GLY A 24 7.90 8.19 -1.21
C GLY A 24 7.42 6.97 -2.01
N ALA A 25 6.95 7.17 -3.26
CA ALA A 25 6.66 6.07 -4.17
C ALA A 25 7.97 5.44 -4.67
N VAL A 26 8.94 6.25 -5.09
CA VAL A 26 10.25 5.77 -5.53
C VAL A 26 10.96 5.01 -4.40
N GLU A 27 10.92 5.51 -3.17
CA GLU A 27 11.53 4.84 -2.02
C GLU A 27 10.93 3.45 -1.75
N GLN A 28 9.60 3.33 -1.78
CA GLN A 28 8.94 2.02 -1.63
C GLN A 28 9.21 1.08 -2.79
N ALA A 29 9.24 1.61 -4.02
CA ALA A 29 9.60 0.83 -5.20
C ALA A 29 11.05 0.32 -5.10
N ALA A 30 11.98 1.17 -4.66
CA ALA A 30 13.38 0.83 -4.44
C ALA A 30 13.52 -0.31 -3.42
N LYS A 31 12.76 -0.23 -2.31
CA LYS A 31 12.73 -1.27 -1.28
C LYS A 31 12.19 -2.60 -1.81
N ALA A 32 11.15 -2.58 -2.64
CA ALA A 32 10.61 -3.79 -3.28
C ALA A 32 11.62 -4.43 -4.26
N TRP A 33 12.50 -3.61 -4.84
CA TRP A 33 13.54 -4.03 -5.76
C TRP A 33 14.88 -4.35 -5.07
N GLY A 34 15.03 -4.08 -3.78
CA GLY A 34 16.29 -4.26 -3.05
C GLY A 34 17.41 -3.35 -3.54
N VAL A 35 17.09 -2.15 -4.06
CA VAL A 35 18.06 -1.18 -4.57
C VAL A 35 17.96 0.14 -3.82
N PRO A 36 19.05 0.93 -3.75
CA PRO A 36 18.99 2.27 -3.19
C PRO A 36 18.15 3.19 -4.08
N TRP A 37 17.23 3.94 -3.47
CA TRP A 37 16.28 4.80 -4.19
C TRP A 37 16.97 5.87 -5.04
N VAL A 38 18.13 6.37 -4.60
CA VAL A 38 18.93 7.36 -5.34
C VAL A 38 19.44 6.83 -6.69
N ALA A 39 19.67 5.52 -6.81
CA ALA A 39 20.12 4.91 -8.07
C ALA A 39 18.99 4.82 -9.10
N ILE A 40 17.75 4.66 -8.63
CA ILE A 40 16.59 4.54 -9.52
C ILE A 40 15.86 5.86 -9.75
N ALA A 41 16.04 6.87 -8.89
CA ALA A 41 15.27 8.12 -8.92
C ALA A 41 15.31 8.84 -10.27
N TRP A 42 16.45 8.78 -10.96
CA TRP A 42 16.68 9.43 -12.25
C TRP A 42 16.22 8.62 -13.45
N GLN A 43 16.13 7.30 -13.30
CA GLN A 43 15.80 6.36 -14.38
C GLN A 43 14.38 5.79 -14.30
N CYS A 44 13.71 5.96 -13.15
CA CYS A 44 12.37 5.46 -12.96
C CYS A 44 11.31 6.42 -13.52
N GLN A 45 10.32 5.88 -14.22
CA GLN A 45 9.12 6.61 -14.59
C GLN A 45 8.06 6.43 -13.51
N VAL A 46 7.57 7.56 -12.97
CA VAL A 46 6.56 7.57 -11.91
C VAL A 46 5.26 8.17 -12.44
N VAL A 47 4.28 7.30 -12.69
CA VAL A 47 2.94 7.69 -13.16
C VAL A 47 1.97 7.65 -11.97
N ARG A 48 1.26 8.75 -11.74
CA ARG A 48 0.20 8.84 -10.73
C ARG A 48 -1.09 8.30 -11.35
N GLU A 49 -1.54 7.12 -10.94
CA GLU A 49 -2.73 6.48 -11.52
C GLU A 49 -4.04 7.00 -10.91
N LYS A 50 -4.18 7.01 -9.57
CA LYS A 50 -5.43 7.41 -8.91
C LYS A 50 -5.21 7.93 -7.49
N GLU A 51 -6.06 8.85 -7.05
CA GLU A 51 -6.22 9.17 -5.63
C GLU A 51 -6.89 8.00 -4.93
N VAL A 52 -6.16 7.36 -4.00
CA VAL A 52 -6.76 6.36 -3.13
C VAL A 52 -7.44 7.15 -2.02
N LYS A 53 -8.70 7.56 -2.23
CA LYS A 53 -9.56 7.90 -1.09
C LYS A 53 -9.54 6.69 -0.18
N ARG A 54 -9.06 6.84 1.06
CA ARG A 54 -9.24 5.84 2.12
C ARG A 54 -10.75 5.62 2.23
N ARG A 55 -11.27 4.63 1.50
CA ARG A 55 -12.58 4.07 1.83
C ARG A 55 -12.31 3.31 3.11
N GLY A 56 -12.71 3.91 4.23
CA GLY A 56 -12.58 3.32 5.54
C GLY A 56 -13.13 1.91 5.47
N ARG A 57 -12.24 0.93 5.55
CA ARG A 57 -12.63 -0.44 5.84
C ARG A 57 -12.89 -0.44 7.34
N VAL A 58 -14.09 -0.03 7.71
CA VAL A 58 -14.70 -0.48 8.96
C VAL A 58 -14.87 -1.98 8.78
N HIS A 59 -13.89 -2.75 9.23
CA HIS A 59 -14.15 -4.13 9.62
C HIS A 59 -14.77 -4.05 11.00
N THR A 60 -16.10 -3.94 11.06
CA THR A 60 -16.83 -4.55 12.18
C THR A 60 -16.88 -6.03 11.86
N ALA A 61 -15.75 -6.71 12.04
CA ALA A 61 -15.75 -8.17 12.06
C ALA A 61 -16.40 -8.54 13.40
N GLY A 62 -17.60 -9.12 13.33
CA GLY A 62 -18.27 -9.67 14.49
C GLY A 62 -17.39 -10.71 15.17
N THR A 63 -17.15 -10.49 16.46
CA THR A 63 -16.96 -11.55 17.45
C THR A 63 -18.34 -11.68 18.10
N GLY A 64 -19.15 -12.72 17.92
CA GLY A 64 -18.81 -14.09 17.58
C GLY A 64 -18.54 -14.89 18.85
N GLY A 65 -19.59 -15.14 19.64
CA GLY A 65 -19.72 -16.30 20.53
C GLY A 65 -19.11 -16.18 21.94
N ASP A 66 -19.97 -15.92 22.93
CA ASP A 66 -19.75 -16.39 24.29
C ASP A 66 -20.78 -17.49 24.57
N GLY A 67 -20.25 -18.70 24.76
CA GLY A 67 -21.03 -19.89 25.05
C GLY A 67 -21.63 -19.89 26.45
N ALA A 68 -22.71 -20.68 26.57
CA ALA A 68 -23.12 -21.48 27.72
C ALA A 68 -22.71 -21.02 29.13
N SER A 69 -23.71 -20.70 29.95
CA SER A 69 -23.90 -21.31 31.28
C SER A 69 -25.32 -21.04 31.80
N GLY A 70 -25.98 -22.11 32.25
CA GLY A 70 -27.36 -22.09 32.73
C GLY A 70 -27.58 -21.47 34.11
N ARG A 71 -28.86 -21.21 34.39
CA ARG A 71 -29.57 -21.09 35.69
C ARG A 71 -31.02 -20.82 35.27
N GLY A 72 -32.02 -21.66 35.53
CA GLY A 72 -32.35 -22.29 36.80
C GLY A 72 -33.23 -21.33 37.57
N ASP A 73 -34.55 -21.39 37.33
CA ASP A 73 -35.64 -21.23 38.31
C ASP A 73 -36.90 -21.89 37.74
#